data_AF-A0A9E4E6J3-F1
#
_entry.id   AF-A0A9E4E6J3-F1
#
_cell.length_a   1.000
_cell.length_b   1.000
_cell.length_c   1.000
_cell.angle_alpha   90.00
_cell.angle_beta   90.00
_cell.angle_gamma   90.00
#
_symmetry.space_group_name_H-M   'P 1'
#
loop_
_entity.id
_entity.type
_entity.pdbx_description
1 polymer ?
#
loop_
_entity_poly.entity_id
_entity_poly.type
_entity_poly.pdbx_seq_one_letter_code
_entity_poly.pdbx_strand_id
1 'polypeptide(L)'
;MKTNSIFRVLVFWVVLLTFSMPFAALAQRNLVVAQAEADATADANKDVNKPLWFGTGCLISGLVFLPLPGWYSCLLPPVGLTGTYFYRPAPPVSRLIGRTPEYVDVYTSTYKTKRGSVQASWSSAGCLSGGAAVGLLSIGIGIGIGLDAVRISTQ
;
A
#
# COMPACT_ATOMS: atom_id res chain seq x y z
N MET A 1 -53.41 -23.59 39.18
CA MET A 1 -51.96 -23.91 39.13
C MET A 1 -51.32 -23.86 37.73
N LYS A 2 -52.04 -23.56 36.63
CA LYS A 2 -51.50 -23.62 35.25
C LYS A 2 -50.71 -22.37 34.81
N THR A 3 -51.02 -21.20 35.39
CA THR A 3 -50.44 -19.90 35.03
C THR A 3 -48.94 -19.79 35.36
N ASN A 4 -48.49 -20.43 36.44
CA ASN A 4 -47.08 -20.41 36.87
C ASN A 4 -46.15 -21.18 35.93
N SER A 5 -46.67 -22.21 35.24
CA SER A 5 -45.90 -23.01 34.27
C SER A 5 -45.68 -22.26 32.97
N ILE A 6 -46.73 -21.58 32.46
CA ILE A 6 -46.66 -20.75 31.25
C ILE A 6 -45.70 -19.58 31.43
N PHE A 7 -45.72 -18.94 32.61
CA PHE A 7 -44.80 -17.85 32.93
C PHE A 7 -43.33 -18.29 32.91
N ARG A 8 -43.02 -19.46 33.49
CA ARG A 8 -41.65 -20.01 33.48
C ARG A 8 -41.16 -20.31 32.06
N VAL A 9 -42.02 -20.89 31.22
CA VAL A 9 -41.68 -21.18 29.82
C VAL A 9 -41.41 -19.89 29.04
N LEU A 10 -42.25 -18.86 29.22
CA LEU A 10 -42.05 -17.55 28.57
C LEU A 10 -40.73 -16.90 28.99
N VAL A 11 -40.39 -16.93 30.28
CA VAL A 11 -39.12 -16.37 30.78
C VAL A 11 -37.93 -17.11 30.17
N PHE A 12 -37.95 -18.45 30.12
CA PHE A 12 -36.90 -19.23 29.44
C PHE A 12 -36.77 -18.84 27.97
N TRP A 13 -37.89 -18.63 27.27
CA TRP A 13 -37.89 -18.26 25.86
C TRP A 13 -37.32 -16.86 25.61
N VAL A 14 -37.69 -15.89 26.46
CA VAL A 14 -37.16 -14.51 26.40
C VAL A 14 -35.66 -14.47 26.70
N VAL A 15 -35.20 -15.26 27.67
CA VAL A 15 -33.76 -15.39 27.98
C VAL A 15 -33.00 -16.01 26.81
N LEU A 16 -33.58 -17.03 26.15
CA LEU A 16 -32.98 -17.65 24.96
C LEU A 16 -32.89 -16.66 23.77
N LEU A 17 -33.94 -15.85 23.57
CA LEU A 17 -33.95 -14.83 22.52
C LEU A 17 -32.96 -13.69 22.78
N THR A 18 -32.87 -13.21 24.02
CA THR A 18 -31.89 -12.16 24.38
C THR A 18 -30.46 -12.66 24.32
N PHE A 19 -30.22 -13.94 24.61
CA PHE A 19 -28.91 -14.57 24.47
C PHE A 19 -28.47 -14.78 23.00
N SER A 20 -29.41 -14.92 22.07
CA SER A 20 -29.12 -15.13 20.63
C SER A 20 -28.92 -13.84 19.82
N MET A 21 -29.43 -12.70 20.29
CA MET A 21 -29.21 -11.37 19.67
C MET A 21 -27.74 -10.96 19.48
N PRO A 22 -26.82 -11.12 20.45
CA PRO A 22 -25.42 -10.76 20.26
C PRO A 22 -24.74 -11.58 19.15
N PHE A 23 -25.18 -12.81 18.90
CA PHE A 23 -24.64 -13.66 17.83
C PHE A 23 -25.05 -13.15 16.44
N ALA A 24 -26.33 -12.77 16.27
CA ALA A 24 -26.80 -12.18 15.02
C ALA A 24 -26.10 -10.84 14.69
N ALA A 25 -25.87 -10.01 15.71
CA ALA A 25 -25.13 -8.76 15.56
C ALA A 25 -23.65 -8.98 15.19
N LEU A 26 -23.01 -10.01 15.76
CA LEU A 26 -21.62 -10.35 15.46
C LEU A 26 -21.44 -10.84 14.02
N ALA A 27 -22.35 -11.70 13.54
CA ALA A 27 -22.32 -12.19 12.16
C ALA A 27 -22.44 -11.03 11.15
N GLN A 28 -23.34 -10.09 11.42
CA GLN A 28 -23.56 -8.93 10.57
C GLN A 28 -22.34 -7.98 10.55
N ARG A 29 -21.68 -7.80 11.71
CA ARG A 29 -20.42 -7.03 11.80
C ARG A 29 -19.30 -7.64 10.97
N ASN A 30 -19.05 -8.94 11.11
CA ASN A 30 -17.99 -9.62 10.35
C ASN A 30 -18.17 -9.50 8.83
N LEU A 31 -19.42 -9.57 8.37
CA LEU A 31 -19.74 -9.42 6.94
C LEU A 31 -19.45 -8.00 6.44
N VAL A 32 -19.80 -6.98 7.22
CA VAL A 32 -19.52 -5.56 6.89
C VAL A 32 -18.01 -5.30 6.85
N VAL A 33 -17.25 -5.87 7.79
CA VAL A 33 -15.79 -5.76 7.84
C VAL A 33 -15.15 -6.40 6.61
N ALA A 34 -15.53 -7.64 6.28
CA ALA A 34 -14.98 -8.35 5.13
C ALA A 34 -15.28 -7.64 3.80
N GLN A 35 -16.49 -7.09 3.67
CA GLN A 35 -16.86 -6.31 2.49
C GLN A 35 -16.06 -5.01 2.40
N ALA A 36 -15.87 -4.30 3.52
CA ALA A 36 -15.07 -3.07 3.57
C ALA A 36 -13.62 -3.31 3.13
N GLU A 37 -13.00 -4.41 3.54
CA GLU A 37 -11.64 -4.77 3.16
C GLU A 37 -11.52 -5.10 1.66
N ALA A 38 -12.46 -5.88 1.12
CA ALA A 38 -12.48 -6.23 -0.30
C ALA A 38 -12.65 -4.99 -1.18
N ASP A 39 -13.60 -4.13 -0.85
CA ASP A 39 -13.85 -2.87 -1.56
C ASP A 39 -12.62 -1.94 -1.47
N ALA A 40 -12.05 -1.78 -0.28
CA ALA A 40 -10.88 -0.92 -0.04
C ALA A 40 -9.65 -1.37 -0.85
N THR A 41 -9.39 -2.67 -0.94
CA THR A 41 -8.24 -3.19 -1.69
C THR A 41 -8.43 -3.08 -3.20
N ALA A 42 -9.65 -3.31 -3.70
CA ALA A 42 -9.97 -3.14 -5.11
C ALA A 42 -9.81 -1.68 -5.55
N ASP A 43 -10.33 -0.76 -4.74
CA ASP A 43 -10.25 0.68 -5.00
C ASP A 43 -8.83 1.22 -4.88
N ALA A 44 -8.08 0.82 -3.84
CA ALA A 44 -6.68 1.23 -3.67
C ALA A 44 -5.82 0.83 -4.87
N ASN A 45 -6.09 -0.31 -5.49
CA ASN A 45 -5.37 -0.77 -6.67
C ASN A 45 -5.73 0.00 -7.95
N LYS A 46 -7.01 0.41 -8.09
CA LYS A 46 -7.47 1.20 -9.25
C LYS A 46 -6.99 2.63 -9.19
N ASP A 47 -6.98 3.23 -8.00
CA ASP A 47 -6.65 4.64 -7.83
C ASP A 47 -5.13 4.91 -7.85
N VAL A 48 -4.28 3.87 -7.86
CA VAL A 48 -2.81 3.99 -7.96
C VAL A 48 -2.35 3.79 -9.40
N ASN A 49 -1.86 4.87 -10.02
CA ASN A 49 -1.21 4.82 -11.33
C ASN A 49 0.19 4.17 -11.21
N LYS A 50 0.24 2.84 -11.33
CA LYS A 50 1.47 2.03 -11.30
C LYS A 50 2.61 2.56 -12.19
N PRO A 51 2.39 2.92 -13.48
CA PRO A 51 3.47 3.40 -14.34
C PRO A 51 4.00 4.77 -13.93
N LEU A 52 3.16 5.61 -13.30
CA LEU A 52 3.57 6.92 -12.79
C LEU A 52 4.52 6.76 -11.60
N TRP A 53 4.24 5.82 -10.69
CA TRP A 53 5.12 5.51 -9.55
C TRP A 53 6.40 4.80 -9.97
N PHE A 54 6.32 3.90 -10.95
CA PHE A 54 7.48 3.26 -11.55
C PHE A 54 8.39 4.28 -12.25
N GLY A 55 7.81 5.17 -13.07
CA GLY A 55 8.53 6.23 -13.76
C GLY A 55 9.16 7.25 -12.79
N THR A 56 8.44 7.60 -11.72
CA THR A 56 8.98 8.44 -10.64
C THR A 56 10.19 7.78 -9.99
N GLY A 57 10.15 6.48 -9.68
CA GLY A 57 11.31 5.74 -9.15
C GLY A 57 12.52 5.71 -10.10
N CYS A 58 12.28 5.57 -11.40
CA CYS A 58 13.34 5.54 -12.42
C CYS A 58 13.96 6.93 -12.68
N LEU A 59 13.14 7.98 -12.80
CA LEU A 59 13.59 9.35 -13.06
C LEU A 59 14.31 9.98 -11.87
N ILE A 60 13.88 9.68 -10.64
CA ILE A 60 14.59 10.14 -9.44
C ILE A 60 15.97 9.46 -9.35
N SER A 61 16.09 8.16 -9.68
CA SER A 61 17.41 7.51 -9.79
C SER A 61 18.29 8.13 -10.89
N GLY A 62 17.70 8.54 -12.02
CA GLY A 62 18.42 9.19 -13.12
C GLY A 62 18.91 10.60 -12.81
N LEU A 63 18.13 11.42 -12.09
CA LEU A 63 18.51 12.80 -11.71
C LEU A 63 19.51 12.86 -10.56
N VAL A 64 19.57 11.85 -9.70
CA VAL A 64 20.62 11.71 -8.66
C VAL A 64 21.99 11.38 -9.29
N PHE A 65 22.03 11.04 -10.58
CA PHE A 65 23.26 10.91 -11.37
C PHE A 65 23.76 12.24 -11.98
N LEU A 66 23.34 13.40 -11.45
CA LEU A 66 24.24 14.56 -11.50
C LEU A 66 25.47 14.25 -10.63
N PRO A 67 26.70 14.59 -11.06
CA PRO A 67 27.93 14.14 -10.44
C PRO A 67 28.17 14.89 -9.13
N LEU A 68 27.40 14.55 -8.10
CA LEU A 68 27.76 14.88 -6.73
C LEU A 68 28.71 13.78 -6.23
N PRO A 69 29.89 14.16 -5.72
CA PRO A 69 30.96 13.21 -5.41
C PRO A 69 30.63 12.36 -4.20
N GLY A 70 30.56 11.04 -4.41
CA GLY A 70 30.81 10.02 -3.39
C GLY A 70 29.77 9.88 -2.27
N TRP A 71 29.50 8.63 -1.90
CA TRP A 71 28.91 8.12 -0.65
C TRP A 71 27.53 8.62 -0.15
N TYR A 72 27.00 9.75 -0.62
CA TYR A 72 25.71 10.29 -0.17
C TYR A 72 24.48 9.71 -0.89
N SER A 73 24.64 9.14 -2.08
CA SER A 73 23.51 8.59 -2.87
C SER A 73 22.91 7.30 -2.27
N CYS A 74 23.67 6.58 -1.43
CA CYS A 74 23.21 5.38 -0.73
C CYS A 74 22.65 5.69 0.67
N LEU A 75 22.86 6.93 1.18
CA LEU A 75 22.58 7.30 2.56
C LEU A 75 21.37 8.22 2.71
N LEU A 76 20.90 8.86 1.62
CA LEU A 76 19.53 9.35 1.61
C LEU A 76 18.60 8.15 1.40
N PRO A 77 17.78 7.78 2.41
CA PRO A 77 16.70 6.83 2.16
C PRO A 77 15.91 7.36 0.95
N PRO A 78 15.41 6.49 0.06
CA PRO A 78 14.69 6.94 -1.12
C PRO A 78 13.67 7.99 -0.69
N VAL A 79 13.94 9.28 -0.98
CA VAL A 79 13.11 10.41 -0.54
C VAL A 79 11.70 10.24 -1.10
N GLY A 80 11.61 9.50 -2.22
CA GLY A 80 10.38 8.90 -2.74
C GLY A 80 9.66 7.99 -1.73
N LEU A 81 10.29 6.99 -1.10
CA LEU A 81 9.62 6.09 -0.15
C LEU A 81 9.10 6.81 1.10
N THR A 82 9.85 7.74 1.70
CA THR A 82 9.37 8.48 2.88
C THR A 82 8.24 9.44 2.49
N GLY A 83 8.41 10.25 1.45
CA GLY A 83 7.38 11.19 1.00
C GLY A 83 6.09 10.51 0.55
N THR A 84 6.19 9.34 -0.09
CA THR A 84 5.03 8.55 -0.53
C THR A 84 4.32 7.81 0.60
N TYR A 85 5.06 7.35 1.60
CA TYR A 85 4.46 6.72 2.77
C TYR A 85 3.71 7.73 3.65
N PHE A 86 4.22 8.97 3.73
CA PHE A 86 3.58 10.07 4.47
C PHE A 86 2.42 10.71 3.69
N TYR A 87 2.49 10.80 2.34
CA TYR A 87 1.40 11.33 1.53
C TYR A 87 0.34 10.25 1.25
N ARG A 88 -0.57 10.07 2.22
CA ARG A 88 -1.76 9.23 2.08
C ARG A 88 -2.94 10.12 1.68
N PRO A 89 -3.31 10.22 0.39
CA PRO A 89 -4.47 11.00 0.01
C PRO A 89 -5.71 10.40 0.68
N ALA A 90 -6.55 11.28 1.22
CA ALA A 90 -7.81 10.87 1.83
C ALA A 90 -8.65 10.12 0.79
N PRO A 91 -9.32 9.01 1.17
CA PRO A 91 -10.21 8.31 0.27
C PRO A 91 -11.34 9.24 -0.19
N PRO A 92 -11.82 9.12 -1.44
CA PRO A 92 -12.84 10.01 -1.97
C PRO A 92 -14.15 9.89 -1.17
N VAL A 93 -14.58 11.00 -0.57
CA VAL A 93 -15.73 11.06 0.36
C VAL A 93 -17.00 10.49 -0.26
N SER A 94 -17.17 10.63 -1.58
CA SER A 94 -18.31 10.09 -2.34
C SER A 94 -18.52 8.59 -2.16
N ARG A 95 -17.47 7.81 -1.85
CA ARG A 95 -17.57 6.36 -1.62
C ARG A 95 -17.97 6.00 -0.17
N LEU A 96 -17.91 6.97 0.74
CA LEU A 96 -18.20 6.79 2.18
C LEU A 96 -19.58 7.33 2.58
N ILE A 97 -20.27 8.07 1.70
CA ILE A 97 -21.61 8.62 1.97
C ILE A 97 -22.61 7.47 2.11
N GLY A 98 -23.35 7.45 3.23
CA GLY A 98 -24.39 6.45 3.50
C GLY A 98 -23.89 5.11 4.04
N ARG A 99 -22.60 4.98 4.38
CA ARG A 99 -22.03 3.78 5.02
C ARG A 99 -22.04 3.88 6.55
N THR A 100 -22.04 2.74 7.21
CA THR A 100 -21.95 2.68 8.69
C THR A 100 -20.57 3.17 9.16
N PRO A 101 -20.46 3.74 10.36
CA PRO A 101 -19.17 4.21 10.89
C PRO A 101 -18.15 3.06 11.04
N GLU A 102 -18.62 1.85 11.36
CA GLU A 102 -17.79 0.64 11.40
C GLU A 102 -17.19 0.28 10.03
N TYR A 103 -17.97 0.42 8.95
CA TYR A 103 -17.47 0.22 7.58
C TYR A 103 -16.42 1.26 7.20
N VAL A 104 -16.67 2.53 7.54
CA VAL A 104 -15.77 3.66 7.20
C VAL A 104 -14.39 3.48 7.84
N ASP A 105 -14.35 3.10 9.12
CA ASP A 105 -13.08 2.96 9.84
C ASP A 105 -12.20 1.84 9.25
N VAL A 106 -12.78 0.66 9.05
CA VAL A 106 -12.10 -0.49 8.44
C VAL A 106 -11.69 -0.18 7.00
N TYR A 107 -12.57 0.43 6.21
CA TYR A 107 -12.27 0.81 4.84
C TYR A 107 -11.07 1.79 4.78
N THR A 108 -11.09 2.85 5.59
CA THR A 108 -10.04 3.89 5.53
C THR A 108 -8.67 3.37 5.97
N SER A 109 -8.60 2.55 7.02
CA SER A 109 -7.35 1.97 7.52
C SER A 109 -6.76 0.98 6.50
N THR A 110 -7.60 0.12 5.91
CA THR A 110 -7.20 -0.87 4.91
C THR A 110 -6.74 -0.20 3.61
N TYR A 111 -7.48 0.79 3.14
CA TYR A 111 -7.15 1.55 1.93
C TYR A 111 -5.80 2.26 2.05
N LYS A 112 -5.55 2.94 3.18
CA LYS A 112 -4.28 3.63 3.47
C LYS A 112 -3.09 2.66 3.48
N THR A 113 -3.25 1.52 4.12
CA THR A 113 -2.20 0.49 4.22
C THR A 113 -1.89 -0.11 2.86
N LYS A 114 -2.94 -0.46 2.09
CA LYS A 114 -2.75 -1.09 0.79
C LYS A 114 -2.11 -0.15 -0.21
N ARG A 115 -2.58 1.10 -0.31
CA ARG A 115 -1.95 2.13 -1.16
C ARG A 115 -0.46 2.28 -0.85
N GLY A 116 -0.10 2.44 0.42
CA GLY A 116 1.30 2.62 0.83
C GLY A 116 2.19 1.46 0.41
N SER A 117 1.74 0.21 0.61
CA SER A 117 2.50 -0.98 0.22
C SER A 117 2.70 -1.10 -1.30
N VAL A 118 1.65 -0.82 -2.09
CA VAL A 118 1.71 -0.86 -3.55
C VAL A 118 2.66 0.24 -4.05
N GLN A 119 2.50 1.46 -3.55
CA GLN A 119 3.34 2.59 -3.93
C GLN A 119 4.82 2.37 -3.60
N ALA A 120 5.12 1.80 -2.42
CA ALA A 120 6.48 1.43 -2.03
C ALA A 120 7.07 0.34 -2.94
N SER A 121 6.29 -0.69 -3.27
CA SER A 121 6.75 -1.80 -4.11
C SER A 121 7.01 -1.40 -5.56
N TRP A 122 6.18 -0.53 -6.15
CA TRP A 122 6.41 -0.07 -7.53
C TRP A 122 7.52 0.97 -7.61
N SER A 123 7.67 1.82 -6.59
CA SER A 123 8.76 2.79 -6.51
C SER A 123 10.12 2.08 -6.32
N SER A 124 10.18 1.05 -5.48
CA SER A 124 11.42 0.27 -5.29
C SER A 124 11.82 -0.49 -6.56
N ALA A 125 10.85 -1.04 -7.30
CA ALA A 125 11.10 -1.65 -8.60
C ALA A 125 11.64 -0.64 -9.63
N GLY A 126 11.13 0.59 -9.63
CA GLY A 126 11.64 1.68 -10.47
C GLY A 126 13.07 2.09 -10.13
N CYS A 127 13.41 2.19 -8.84
CA CYS A 127 14.77 2.51 -8.40
C CYS A 127 15.78 1.43 -8.77
N LEU A 128 15.43 0.16 -8.60
CA LEU A 128 16.30 -0.98 -8.91
C LEU A 128 16.58 -1.07 -10.41
N SER A 129 15.54 -0.93 -11.23
CA SER A 129 15.67 -0.98 -12.69
C SER A 129 16.49 0.20 -13.25
N GLY A 130 16.27 1.42 -12.74
CA GLY A 130 17.07 2.59 -13.11
C GLY A 130 18.55 2.44 -12.74
N GLY A 131 18.84 1.94 -11.53
CA GLY A 131 20.21 1.73 -11.07
C GLY A 131 20.99 0.71 -11.91
N ALA A 132 20.34 -0.39 -12.31
CA ALA A 132 20.96 -1.40 -13.18
C ALA A 132 21.29 -0.86 -14.58
N ALA A 133 20.39 -0.07 -15.18
CA ALA A 133 20.60 0.52 -16.50
C ALA A 133 21.78 1.50 -16.53
N VAL A 134 21.88 2.37 -15.51
CA VAL A 134 22.99 3.34 -15.42
C VAL A 134 24.31 2.64 -15.09
N GLY A 135 24.29 1.63 -14.21
CA GLY A 135 25.46 0.82 -13.88
C GLY A 135 26.09 0.19 -15.13
N LEU A 136 25.30 -0.41 -16.01
CA LEU A 136 25.79 -1.00 -17.26
C LEU A 136 26.40 0.03 -18.21
N LEU A 137 25.80 1.22 -18.34
CA LEU A 137 26.35 2.31 -19.15
C LEU A 137 27.70 2.80 -18.62
N SER A 138 27.84 2.99 -17.31
CA SER A 138 29.10 3.42 -16.70
C SER A 138 30.24 2.40 -16.88
N ILE A 139 29.94 1.10 -16.80
CA ILE A 139 30.92 0.03 -17.03
C ILE A 139 31.38 0.02 -18.49
N GLY A 140 30.46 0.18 -19.44
CA GLY A 140 30.79 0.24 -20.87
C GLY A 140 31.70 1.43 -21.21
N ILE A 141 31.43 2.61 -20.64
CA ILE A 141 32.27 3.81 -20.84
C ILE A 141 33.65 3.61 -20.21
N GLY A 142 33.73 3.02 -19.00
CA GLY A 142 35.01 2.73 -18.34
C GLY A 142 35.88 1.75 -19.13
N ILE A 143 35.29 0.71 -19.72
CA ILE A 143 36.01 -0.25 -20.58
C ILE A 143 36.50 0.44 -21.86
N GLY A 144 35.68 1.30 -22.48
CA GLY A 144 36.08 2.05 -23.69
C GLY A 144 37.30 2.93 -23.47
N ILE A 145 37.27 3.76 -22.42
CA ILE A 145 38.39 4.67 -22.10
C ILE A 145 39.65 3.88 -21.71
N GLY A 146 39.51 2.75 -21.01
CA GLY A 146 40.63 1.87 -20.68
C GLY A 146 41.27 1.22 -21.91
N LEU A 147 40.46 0.81 -22.90
CA LEU A 147 40.94 0.20 -24.14
C LEU A 147 41.70 1.23 -25.02
N ASP A 148 41.18 2.45 -25.11
CA ASP A 148 41.83 3.54 -25.85
C ASP A 148 43.14 3.97 -25.18
N ALA A 149 43.20 4.01 -23.85
CA ALA A 149 44.42 4.30 -23.10
C ALA A 149 45.52 3.22 -23.33
N VAL A 150 45.14 1.94 -23.37
CA VAL A 150 46.07 0.84 -23.67
C VAL A 150 46.62 0.94 -25.10
N ARG A 151 45.78 1.30 -26.07
CA ARG A 151 46.16 1.44 -27.48
C ARG A 151 47.17 2.58 -27.71
N ILE A 152 47.06 3.68 -26.96
CA ILE A 152 48.00 4.81 -27.03
C ILE A 152 49.35 4.45 -26.40
N SER A 153 49.38 3.58 -25.38
CA SER A 153 50.62 3.13 -24.72
C SER A 153 51.45 2.12 -25.55
N THR A 154 50.91 1.58 -26.64
CA THR A 154 51.59 0.56 -27.47
C THR A 154 52.14 1.11 -28.79
N GLN A 155 51.90 2.39 -29.11
CA GLN A 155 52.55 3.13 -30.19
C GLN A 155 53.73 3.92 -29.65
#